data_AF-A0A957DUK1-F1
#
_entry.id   AF-A0A957DUK1-F1
#
_cell.length_a   1.000
_cell.length_b   1.000
_cell.length_c   1.000
_cell.angle_alpha   90.00
_cell.angle_beta   90.00
_cell.angle_gamma   90.00
#
_symmetry.space_group_name_H-M   'P 1'
#
loop_
_entity.id
_entity.type
_entity.pdbx_description
1 polymer ?
#
loop_
_entity_poly.entity_id
_entity_poly.type
_entity_poly.pdbx_seq_one_letter_code
_entity_poly.pdbx_strand_id
1 'polypeptide(L)'
;MESAGEILKKSYANQSQTNIETLSSDSPLPDDSAEASGLGQPDCPLCDGLGYVIPDVPPVDPRFGRAVACTCRAAEREIARIDGLMKLSQLGALQNCTFDAFLP
;
A
#
# COMPACT_ATOMS: atom_id res chain seq x y z
N MET A 1 -40.28 -14.27 -13.07
CA MET A 1 -38.82 -14.55 -13.08
C MET A 1 -38.19 -13.45 -13.90
N GLU A 2 -37.52 -12.49 -13.27
CA GLU A 2 -36.83 -11.42 -13.99
C GLU A 2 -35.69 -12.03 -14.82
N SER A 3 -35.53 -11.56 -16.06
CA SER A 3 -34.50 -12.05 -16.99
C SER A 3 -33.15 -11.41 -16.67
N ALA A 4 -32.05 -12.12 -16.90
CA ALA A 4 -30.69 -11.60 -16.71
C ALA A 4 -30.44 -10.27 -17.45
N GLY A 5 -31.10 -10.06 -18.60
CA GLY A 5 -31.02 -8.79 -19.35
C GLY A 5 -31.68 -7.60 -18.64
N GLU A 6 -32.66 -7.85 -17.78
CA GLU A 6 -33.40 -6.84 -17.05
C GLU A 6 -32.60 -6.32 -15.84
N ILE A 7 -31.83 -7.23 -15.22
CA ILE A 7 -30.87 -6.93 -14.15
C ILE A 7 -29.75 -6.01 -14.67
N LEU A 8 -29.19 -6.33 -15.85
CA LEU A 8 -28.14 -5.54 -16.49
C LEU A 8 -28.61 -4.14 -16.89
N LYS A 9 -29.88 -3.99 -17.29
CA LYS A 9 -30.44 -2.69 -17.65
C LYS A 9 -30.69 -1.80 -16.43
N LYS A 10 -31.12 -2.38 -15.30
CA LYS A 10 -31.26 -1.68 -14.01
C LYS A 10 -29.92 -1.18 -13.47
N SER A 11 -28.82 -1.93 -13.61
CA SER A 11 -27.51 -1.48 -13.15
C SER A 11 -26.97 -0.29 -13.98
N TYR A 12 -27.24 -0.26 -15.28
CA TYR A 12 -26.79 0.83 -16.16
C TYR A 12 -27.59 2.13 -15.98
N ALA A 13 -28.89 2.04 -15.70
CA ALA A 13 -29.74 3.22 -15.46
C ALA A 13 -29.38 3.99 -14.17
N ASN A 14 -28.68 3.35 -13.23
CA ASN A 14 -28.24 3.97 -11.97
C ASN A 14 -26.80 4.51 -12.02
N GLN A 15 -26.11 4.44 -13.18
CA GLN A 15 -24.76 4.98 -13.37
C GLN A 15 -24.73 6.31 -14.16
N SER A 16 -25.76 7.14 -14.04
CA SER A 16 -25.65 8.53 -14.49
C SER A 16 -25.18 9.42 -13.33
N GLN A 17 -23.88 9.48 -13.11
CA GLN A 17 -23.20 10.65 -12.53
C GLN A 17 -22.03 10.99 -13.46
N THR A 18 -22.28 11.93 -14.37
CA THR A 18 -21.68 13.28 -14.38
C THR A 18 -20.29 13.32 -14.99
N ASN A 19 -20.20 14.07 -16.08
CA ASN A 19 -18.99 14.58 -16.70
C ASN A 19 -17.94 14.94 -15.63
N ILE A 20 -16.75 14.36 -15.76
CA ILE A 20 -15.63 14.65 -14.87
C ILE A 20 -15.19 16.08 -15.24
N GLU A 21 -15.68 17.07 -14.51
CA GLU A 21 -15.07 18.39 -14.57
C GLU A 21 -13.63 18.22 -14.08
N THR A 22 -12.67 18.47 -14.97
CA THR A 22 -11.28 18.68 -14.58
C THR A 22 -11.24 19.88 -13.64
N LEU A 23 -11.35 19.60 -12.35
CA LEU A 23 -11.10 20.55 -11.27
C LEU A 23 -9.59 20.86 -11.29
N SER A 24 -9.21 21.87 -12.06
CA SER A 24 -7.93 22.56 -11.85
C SER A 24 -8.15 23.55 -10.71
N SER A 25 -8.19 23.05 -9.48
CA SER A 25 -8.12 23.91 -8.30
C SER A 25 -6.69 24.43 -8.18
N ASP A 26 -6.46 25.64 -8.69
CA ASP A 26 -5.33 26.48 -8.30
C ASP A 26 -5.64 27.04 -6.89
N SER A 27 -5.51 26.16 -5.89
CA SER A 27 -5.50 26.57 -4.49
C SER A 27 -4.04 26.67 -4.07
N PRO A 28 -3.59 27.81 -3.50
CA PRO A 28 -2.26 27.88 -2.93
C PRO A 28 -2.17 26.79 -1.87
N LEU A 29 -1.22 25.88 -2.07
CA LEU A 29 -0.94 24.81 -1.13
C LEU A 29 -0.72 25.46 0.24
N PRO A 30 -1.35 24.94 1.32
CA PRO A 30 -0.97 25.36 2.66
C PRO A 30 0.54 25.20 2.79
N ASP A 31 1.18 26.19 3.41
CA ASP A 31 2.57 26.12 3.85
C ASP A 31 2.69 25.00 4.89
N ASP A 32 2.74 23.76 4.40
CA ASP A 32 3.05 22.55 5.14
C ASP A 32 4.56 22.49 5.33
N SER A 33 5.08 23.42 6.13
CA SER A 33 6.37 23.29 6.81
C SER A 33 6.34 22.23 7.92
N ALA A 34 5.29 21.40 7.96
CA ALA A 34 5.27 20.14 8.68
C ALA A 34 5.86 19.03 7.79
N GLU A 35 7.20 18.99 7.75
CA GLU A 35 8.02 17.79 7.60
C GLU A 35 7.32 16.65 6.83
N ALA A 36 7.39 16.68 5.50
CA ALA A 36 7.10 15.51 4.66
C ALA A 36 8.16 14.42 4.91
N SER A 37 8.20 13.90 6.14
CA SER A 37 9.03 12.79 6.57
C SER A 37 8.55 11.58 5.78
N GLY A 38 9.33 11.19 4.77
CA GLY A 38 9.01 10.02 3.96
C GLY A 38 8.96 8.75 4.80
N LEU A 39 8.65 7.61 4.15
CA LEU A 39 8.53 6.32 4.85
C LEU A 39 9.89 5.71 5.24
N GLY A 40 10.98 6.40 4.95
CA GLY A 40 12.35 5.97 5.25
C GLY A 40 12.84 6.49 6.58
N GLN A 41 14.05 6.06 6.96
CA GLN A 41 14.76 6.68 8.08
C GLN A 41 15.32 8.03 7.61
N PRO A 42 15.22 9.11 8.41
CA PRO A 42 15.56 10.48 7.98
C PRO A 42 17.01 10.60 7.48
N ASP A 43 17.96 9.92 8.14
CA ASP A 43 19.38 9.96 7.78
C ASP A 43 19.83 8.73 6.97
N CYS A 44 18.93 8.14 6.17
CA CYS A 44 19.27 6.96 5.40
C CYS A 44 20.10 7.31 4.14
N PRO A 45 21.36 6.84 3.99
CA PRO A 45 22.24 7.23 2.89
C PRO A 45 21.82 6.71 1.50
N LEU A 46 20.75 5.92 1.43
CA LEU A 46 20.21 5.34 0.21
C LEU A 46 19.00 6.11 -0.32
N CYS A 47 18.20 6.68 0.58
CA CYS A 47 16.91 7.26 0.23
C CYS A 47 16.63 8.60 0.89
N ASP A 48 17.49 9.09 1.79
CA ASP A 48 17.41 10.40 2.44
C ASP A 48 16.02 10.68 3.02
N GLY A 49 15.47 9.70 3.76
CA GLY A 49 14.14 9.78 4.34
C GLY A 49 12.99 9.37 3.43
N LEU A 50 13.15 9.26 2.10
CA LEU A 50 12.06 8.93 1.17
C LEU A 50 11.50 7.51 1.37
N GLY A 51 12.36 6.55 1.71
CA GLY A 51 11.99 5.16 1.94
C GLY A 51 11.85 4.29 0.69
N TYR A 52 12.14 4.83 -0.49
CA TYR A 52 12.19 4.10 -1.76
C TYR A 52 13.45 4.49 -2.55
N VAL A 53 13.93 3.58 -3.39
CA VAL A 53 15.07 3.78 -4.29
C VAL A 53 14.75 3.20 -5.65
N ILE A 54 15.33 3.75 -6.71
CA ILE A 54 15.27 3.16 -8.05
C ILE A 54 16.62 2.47 -8.28
N PRO A 55 16.66 1.14 -8.41
CA PRO A 55 17.92 0.43 -8.58
C PRO A 55 18.46 0.67 -9.99
N ASP A 56 19.75 0.97 -10.09
CA ASP A 56 20.46 1.06 -11.36
C ASP A 56 20.78 -0.36 -11.86
N VAL A 57 19.88 -0.90 -12.68
CA VAL A 57 19.95 -2.26 -13.24
C VAL A 57 19.81 -2.20 -14.76
N PRO A 58 20.29 -3.20 -15.51
CA PRO A 58 20.10 -3.23 -16.96
C PRO A 58 18.61 -3.28 -17.35
N PRO A 59 18.22 -2.82 -18.55
CA PRO A 59 16.82 -2.83 -19.01
C PRO A 59 16.15 -4.22 -19.08
N VAL A 60 16.94 -5.29 -19.05
CA VAL A 60 16.44 -6.68 -19.05
C VAL A 60 15.93 -7.09 -17.66
N ASP A 61 16.36 -6.42 -16.58
CA ASP A 61 15.89 -6.69 -15.22
C ASP A 61 14.46 -6.13 -15.03
N PRO A 62 13.51 -6.92 -14.50
CA PRO A 62 12.14 -6.46 -14.24
C PRO A 62 12.04 -5.22 -13.33
N ARG A 63 13.07 -4.95 -12.52
CA ARG A 63 13.14 -3.81 -11.60
C ARG A 63 13.58 -2.52 -12.28
N PHE A 64 14.03 -2.55 -13.53
CA PHE A 64 14.45 -1.35 -14.25
C PHE A 64 13.35 -0.28 -14.24
N GLY A 65 13.69 0.93 -13.80
CA GLY A 65 12.76 2.05 -13.71
C GLY A 65 11.64 1.91 -12.66
N ARG A 66 11.66 0.87 -11.82
CA ARG A 66 10.67 0.68 -10.75
C ARG A 66 11.22 1.14 -9.42
N ALA A 67 10.42 1.91 -8.69
CA ALA A 67 10.73 2.24 -7.30
C ALA A 67 10.58 0.98 -6.43
N VAL A 68 11.66 0.60 -5.75
CA VAL A 68 11.67 -0.48 -4.77
C VAL A 68 11.86 0.10 -3.38
N ALA A 69 11.37 -0.61 -2.36
CA ALA A 69 11.53 -0.16 -1.00
C ALA A 69 13.00 -0.12 -0.58
N CYS A 70 13.37 0.95 0.14
CA CYS A 70 14.70 1.05 0.71
C CYS A 70 14.91 -0.04 1.76
N THR A 71 16.15 -0.53 1.89
CA THR A 71 16.55 -1.51 2.90
C THR A 71 16.34 -1.01 4.33
N CYS A 72 16.33 0.30 4.57
CA CYS A 72 16.01 0.87 5.88
C CYS A 72 14.59 0.51 6.36
N ARG A 73 13.70 0.08 5.44
CA ARG A 73 12.33 -0.34 5.75
C ARG A 73 12.17 -1.85 5.91
N ALA A 74 13.27 -2.62 5.91
CA ALA A 74 13.21 -4.09 5.95
C ALA A 74 12.45 -4.61 7.17
N ALA A 75 12.70 -4.04 8.36
CA ALA A 75 12.03 -4.45 9.59
C ALA A 75 10.51 -4.20 9.54
N GLU A 76 10.10 -2.99 9.14
CA GLU A 76 8.68 -2.63 8.97
C GLU A 76 7.99 -3.58 7.99
N ARG A 77 8.65 -3.89 6.86
CA ARG A 77 8.11 -4.79 5.84
C ARG A 77 7.96 -6.22 6.34
N GLU A 78 8.89 -6.70 7.15
CA GLU A 78 8.80 -8.04 7.70
C GLU A 78 7.63 -8.15 8.70
N ILE A 79 7.44 -7.13 9.54
CA ILE A 79 6.28 -7.06 10.44
C ILE A 79 4.98 -7.07 9.64
N ALA A 80 4.88 -6.22 8.60
CA ALA A 80 3.69 -6.17 7.74
C ALA A 80 3.44 -7.51 7.01
N ARG A 81 4.50 -8.22 6.61
CA ARG A 81 4.42 -9.54 5.99
C ARG A 81 3.84 -10.57 6.96
N ILE A 82 4.37 -10.64 8.18
CA ILE A 82 3.90 -11.56 9.22
C ILE A 82 2.45 -11.25 9.58
N ASP A 83 2.11 -9.98 9.78
CA ASP A 83 0.75 -9.54 10.08
C ASP A 83 -0.24 -9.96 8.98
N GLY A 84 0.15 -9.77 7.71
CA GLY A 84 -0.63 -10.26 6.57
C GLY A 84 -0.86 -11.78 6.60
N LEU A 85 0.17 -12.57 6.89
CA LEU A 85 0.07 -14.03 7.02
C LEU A 85 -0.80 -14.46 8.20
N MET A 86 -0.72 -13.77 9.34
CA MET A 86 -1.56 -14.04 10.50
C MET A 86 -3.05 -13.78 10.20
N LYS A 87 -3.34 -12.69 9.49
CA LYS A 87 -4.71 -12.36 9.04
C LYS A 87 -5.25 -13.40 8.07
N LEU A 88 -4.45 -13.84 7.10
CA LEU A 88 -4.86 -14.83 6.10
C LEU A 88 -5.09 -16.22 6.72
N SER A 89 -4.24 -16.62 7.66
CA SER A 89 -4.30 -17.94 8.28
C SER A 89 -5.40 -18.09 9.33
N GLN A 90 -6.04 -16.99 9.76
CA GLN A 90 -7.03 -16.96 10.85
C GLN A 90 -6.49 -17.50 12.19
N LEU A 91 -5.16 -17.57 12.34
CA LEU A 91 -4.49 -18.07 13.55
C LEU A 91 -4.37 -17.02 14.66
N GLY A 92 -5.06 -15.88 14.54
CA GLY A 92 -5.00 -14.80 15.53
C GLY A 92 -5.36 -15.27 16.95
N ALA A 93 -6.37 -16.14 17.09
CA ALA A 93 -6.76 -16.69 18.39
C ALA A 93 -5.71 -17.63 19.01
N LEU A 94 -4.80 -18.18 18.20
CA LEU A 94 -3.76 -19.12 18.61
C LEU A 94 -2.38 -18.47 18.72
N GLN A 95 -2.28 -17.14 18.54
CA GLN A 95 -0.99 -16.43 18.54
C GLN A 95 -0.19 -16.61 19.83
N ASN A 96 -0.88 -16.79 20.96
CA ASN A 96 -0.26 -16.97 22.27
C ASN A 96 -0.02 -18.46 22.63
N CYS A 97 -0.40 -19.39 21.77
CA CYS A 97 -0.16 -20.83 21.95
C CYS A 97 1.26 -21.18 21.48
N THR A 98 2.27 -20.78 22.25
CA THR A 98 3.68 -21.09 22.00
C THR A 98 4.11 -22.34 22.76
N PHE A 99 5.19 -23.01 22.33
CA PHE A 99 5.75 -24.18 23.02
C PHE A 99 6.05 -23.91 24.51
N ASP A 100 6.47 -22.69 24.85
CA ASP A 100 6.71 -22.27 26.24
C ASP A 100 5.43 -22.20 27.07
N ALA A 101 4.29 -21.86 26.45
CA ALA A 101 2.98 -21.79 27.13
C ALA A 101 2.32 -23.17 27.32
N PHE A 102 2.89 -24.24 26.76
CA PHE A 102 2.38 -25.61 26.90
C PHE A 102 3.00 -26.39 28.07
N LEU A 103 4.02 -25.84 28.74
CA LEU A 103 4.63 -26.45 29.93
C LEU A 103 4.07 -25.77 31.21
N PRO A 104 3.63 -26.55 32.21
CA PRO A 104 3.10 -26.02 33.47
C PRO A 104 4.18 -25.39 34.37
#